data_AF-A0A3C2D4U1-F1
#
_entry.id   AF-A0A3C2D4U1-F1
#
_cell.length_a   1.000
_cell.length_b   1.000
_cell.length_c   1.000
_cell.angle_alpha   90.00
_cell.angle_beta   90.00
_cell.angle_gamma   90.00
#
_symmetry.space_group_name_H-M   'P 1'
#
loop_
_entity.id
_entity.type
_entity.pdbx_description
1 polymer ?
#
loop_
_entity_poly.entity_id
_entity_poly.type
_entity_poly.pdbx_seq_one_letter_code
_entity_poly.pdbx_strand_id
1 'polypeptide(L)' 'MKTNTKIKIEEALKNAECYIEEMKAWDDRKLSKHLDLFQQQMQVAYNQGNHEAFELLQEYESQVLRSRMLANFKE' A
#
# COMPACT_ATOMS: atom_id res chain seq x y z
N MET A 1 -27.86 -9.99 12.46
CA MET A 1 -27.04 -9.03 11.68
C MET A 1 -25.57 -9.14 12.11
N LYS A 2 -24.69 -9.90 11.44
CA LYS A 2 -23.20 -9.87 11.60
C LYS A 2 -22.41 -10.53 10.44
N THR A 3 -22.96 -10.68 9.22
CA THR A 3 -22.28 -11.38 8.12
C THR A 3 -21.67 -10.45 7.06
N ASN A 4 -22.14 -9.20 6.97
CA ASN A 4 -21.79 -8.30 5.87
C ASN A 4 -20.41 -7.63 6.03
N THR A 5 -19.92 -7.48 7.27
CA THR A 5 -18.63 -6.84 7.55
C THR A 5 -17.44 -7.75 7.26
N LYS A 6 -17.62 -9.06 7.41
CA LYS A 6 -16.54 -10.05 7.25
C LYS A 6 -16.15 -10.24 5.79
N ILE A 7 -17.14 -10.28 4.90
CA ILE A 7 -16.94 -10.33 3.44
C ILE A 7 -16.16 -9.09 2.96
N LYS A 8 -16.52 -7.90 3.47
CA LYS A 8 -15.82 -6.66 3.13
C LYS A 8 -14.36 -6.62 3.59
N ILE A 9 -14.04 -7.23 4.73
CA ILE A 9 -12.66 -7.30 5.25
C ILE A 9 -11.84 -8.28 4.41
N GLU A 10 -12.37 -9.48 4.13
CA GLU A 10 -11.68 -10.47 3.29
C GLU A 10 -11.46 -9.95 1.85
N GLU A 11 -12.43 -9.23 1.29
CA GLU A 11 -12.28 -8.56 0.00
C GLU A 11 -11.23 -7.43 0.05
N ALA A 12 -11.22 -6.62 1.11
CA ALA A 12 -10.23 -5.56 1.27
C ALA A 12 -8.80 -6.13 1.38
N LEU A 13 -8.62 -7.21 2.14
CA LEU A 13 -7.33 -7.90 2.27
C LEU A 13 -6.89 -8.49 0.92
N LYS A 14 -7.77 -9.17 0.21
CA LYS A 14 -7.47 -9.74 -1.11
C LYS A 14 -7.13 -8.66 -2.14
N ASN A 15 -7.82 -7.52 -2.10
CA ASN A 15 -7.53 -6.38 -2.97
C ASN A 15 -6.16 -5.77 -2.65
N ALA A 16 -5.80 -5.67 -1.36
CA ALA A 16 -4.47 -5.21 -0.95
C ALA A 16 -3.37 -6.16 -1.45
N GLU A 17 -3.56 -7.48 -1.29
CA GLU A 17 -2.62 -8.49 -1.80
C GLU A 17 -2.46 -8.43 -3.33
N CYS A 18 -3.56 -8.32 -4.07
CA CYS A 18 -3.51 -8.17 -5.53
C CYS A 18 -2.76 -6.91 -5.95
N TYR A 19 -3.04 -5.78 -5.32
CA TYR A 19 -2.35 -4.52 -5.61
C TYR A 19 -0.85 -4.59 -5.35
N ILE A 20 -0.46 -5.24 -4.26
CA ILE A 20 0.94 -5.42 -3.88
C ILE A 20 1.68 -6.31 -4.89
N GLU A 21 1.05 -7.40 -5.34
CA GLU A 21 1.64 -8.26 -6.38
C GLU A 21 1.73 -7.56 -7.74
N GLU A 22 0.75 -6.72 -8.11
CA GLU A 22 0.82 -5.90 -9.31
C GLU A 22 1.99 -4.90 -9.26
N MET A 23 2.18 -4.20 -8.14
CA MET A 23 3.27 -3.24 -7.96
C MET A 23 4.64 -3.90 -7.94
N LYS A 24 4.72 -5.12 -7.40
CA LYS A 24 5.92 -5.94 -7.48
C LYS A 24 6.30 -6.30 -8.91
N ALA A 25 5.35 -6.35 -9.84
CA ALA A 25 5.61 -6.60 -11.26
C ALA A 25 5.90 -5.31 -12.05
N TRP A 26 5.81 -4.13 -11.44
CA TRP A 26 6.09 -2.87 -12.13
C TRP A 26 7.60 -2.67 -12.34
N ASP A 27 7.92 -1.90 -13.38
CA ASP A 27 9.28 -1.40 -13.59
C ASP A 27 9.63 -0.35 -12.53
N ASP A 28 10.92 -0.19 -12.25
CA ASP A 28 11.40 0.68 -11.19
C ASP A 28 10.98 2.15 -11.39
N ARG A 29 10.83 2.63 -12.64
CA ARG A 29 10.42 4.01 -12.89
C ARG A 29 8.95 4.22 -12.54
N LYS A 30 8.09 3.27 -12.87
CA LYS A 30 6.67 3.32 -12.50
C LYS A 30 6.49 3.17 -10.98
N LEU A 31 7.23 2.27 -10.35
CA LEU A 31 7.22 2.10 -8.91
C LEU A 31 7.69 3.36 -8.17
N SER A 32 8.80 3.96 -8.59
CA SER A 32 9.35 5.20 -8.01
C SER A 32 8.33 6.34 -8.04
N LYS A 33 7.67 6.58 -9.18
CA LYS A 33 6.64 7.64 -9.28
C LYS A 33 5.47 7.43 -8.32
N HIS A 34 5.15 6.18 -8.02
CA HIS A 34 4.04 5.84 -7.14
C HIS A 34 4.43 6.01 -5.67
N LEU A 35 5.66 5.64 -5.31
CA LEU A 35 6.22 5.92 -3.98
C LEU A 35 6.33 7.44 -3.73
N ASP A 36 6.77 8.21 -4.72
CA ASP A 36 6.81 9.68 -4.63
C ASP A 36 5.42 10.27 -4.35
N LEU A 37 4.38 9.73 -5.01
CA LEU A 37 3.00 10.15 -4.78
C LEU A 37 2.54 9.83 -3.35
N PHE A 38 2.86 8.66 -2.81
CA PHE A 38 2.52 8.32 -1.43
C PHE A 38 3.18 9.24 -0.43
N GLN A 39 4.45 9.60 -0.65
CA GLN A 39 5.15 10.55 0.21
C GLN A 39 4.52 11.94 0.19
N GLN A 40 4.08 12.41 -0.98
CA GLN A 40 3.32 13.66 -1.09
C GLN A 40 1.99 13.57 -0.34
N GLN A 41 1.26 12.46 -0.47
CA GLN A 41 -0.01 12.26 0.23
C GLN A 41 0.18 12.15 1.76
N MET A 42 1.25 11.52 2.23
CA MET A 42 1.61 11.48 3.65
C MET A 42 1.86 12.89 4.19
N GLN A 43 2.61 13.71 3.46
CA GLN A 43 2.85 15.10 3.86
C GLN A 43 1.55 15.91 3.95
N VAL A 44 0.63 15.70 2.99
CA VAL A 44 -0.69 16.34 3.02
C VAL A 44 -1.51 15.86 4.22
N ALA A 45 -1.56 14.55 4.48
CA ALA A 45 -2.29 13.98 5.61
C ALA A 45 -1.75 14.51 6.95
N TYR A 46 -0.43 14.59 7.09
CA TYR A 46 0.24 15.18 8.25
C TYR A 46 -0.15 16.66 8.43
N ASN A 47 -0.07 17.45 7.36
CA ASN A 47 -0.43 18.88 7.40
C ASN A 47 -1.92 19.12 7.73
N GLN A 48 -2.79 18.17 7.38
CA GLN A 48 -4.22 18.20 7.70
C GLN A 48 -4.53 17.68 9.11
N GLY A 49 -3.53 17.19 9.86
CA GLY A 49 -3.74 16.53 11.15
C GLY A 49 -4.47 15.20 11.05
N ASN A 50 -4.55 14.60 9.86
CA ASN A 50 -5.19 13.32 9.61
C ASN A 50 -4.21 12.17 9.85
N HIS A 51 -4.01 11.85 11.12
CA HIS A 51 -3.06 10.84 11.58
C HIS A 51 -3.42 9.43 11.09
N GLU A 52 -4.70 9.10 11.02
CA GLU A 52 -5.17 7.79 10.53
C GLU A 52 -4.80 7.58 9.05
N ALA A 53 -5.01 8.61 8.22
CA ALA A 53 -4.60 8.54 6.81
C ALA A 53 -3.07 8.49 6.66
N PHE A 54 -2.33 9.21 7.51
CA PHE A 54 -0.87 9.16 7.51
C PHE A 54 -0.35 7.75 7.83
N GLU A 55 -0.84 7.13 8.90
CA GLU A 55 -0.44 5.77 9.31
C GLU A 55 -0.79 4.74 8.23
N LEU A 56 -1.96 4.87 7.61
CA LEU A 56 -2.39 3.98 6.52
C LEU A 56 -1.46 4.08 5.30
N LEU A 57 -1.09 5.29 4.90
CA LEU A 57 -0.18 5.52 3.78
C LEU A 57 1.24 5.02 4.08
N GLN A 58 1.70 5.19 5.32
CA GLN A 58 3.01 4.71 5.76
C GLN A 58 3.09 3.17 5.76
N GLU A 59 2.05 2.51 6.29
CA GLU A 59 1.96 1.05 6.27
C GLU A 59 1.92 0.51 4.83
N TYR A 60 1.17 1.18 3.96
CA TYR A 60 1.10 0.82 2.55
C TYR A 60 2.46 0.94 1.83
N GLU A 61 3.19 2.05 2.03
CA GLU A 61 4.55 2.23 1.50
C GLU A 61 5.50 1.10 1.95
N SER A 62 5.46 0.76 3.25
CA SER A 62 6.25 -0.34 3.83
C SER A 62 5.93 -1.69 3.19
N GLN A 63 4.65 -2.01 2.97
CA GLN A 63 4.23 -3.26 2.34
C GLN A 63 4.73 -3.38 0.89
N VAL A 64 4.66 -2.30 0.12
CA VAL A 64 5.16 -2.25 -1.27
C VAL A 64 6.67 -2.48 -1.32
N LEU A 65 7.44 -1.79 -0.48
CA LEU A 65 8.89 -1.94 -0.40
C LEU A 65 9.31 -3.36 0.02
N ARG A 66 8.64 -3.93 1.04
CA ARG A 66 8.90 -5.31 1.49
C ARG A 66 8.64 -6.32 0.38
N SER A 67 7.54 -6.17 -0.35
CA SER A 67 7.20 -7.09 -1.44
C SER A 67 8.20 -7.02 -2.59
N ARG A 68 8.72 -5.82 -2.90
CA ARG A 68 9.78 -5.66 -3.91
C ARG A 68 11.11 -6.26 -3.45
N MET A 69 11.50 -6.03 -2.20
CA MET A 69 12.69 -6.65 -1.62
C MET A 69 12.59 -8.18 -1.67
N LEU A 70 11.48 -8.75 -1.21
CA LEU A 70 11.26 -10.20 -1.22
C LEU A 70 11.25 -10.79 -2.63
N ALA A 71 10.83 -10.04 -3.65
CA ALA A 71 10.94 -10.45 -5.05
C ALA A 71 12.40 -10.55 -5.49
N ASN A 72 13.21 -9.53 -5.18
CA ASN A 72 14.61 -9.47 -5.56
C ASN A 72 15.50 -10.47 -4.78
N PHE A 73 15.06 -10.95 -3.61
CA PHE A 73 15.75 -11.99 -2.84
C PHE A 73 15.34 -13.44 -3.20
N LYS A 74 14.34 -13.62 -4.09
CA LYS A 74 13.93 -14.94 -4.59
C LYS A 74 14.59 -15.33 -5.92
N GLU A 75 15.48 -14.48 -6.44
CA GLU A 75 16.40 -14.78 -7.55
C GLU A 75 17.68 -15.44 -7.03
#